data_AF-A0A5B8XQW4-F1
#
_entry.id   AF-A0A5B8XQW4-F1
#
_cell.length_a   1.000
_cell.length_b   1.000
_cell.length_c   1.000
_cell.angle_alpha   90.00
_cell.angle_beta   90.00
_cell.angle_gamma   90.00
#
_symmetry.space_group_name_H-M   'P 1'
#
loop_
_entity.id
_entity.type
_entity.pdbx_description
1 polymer ?
#
loop_
_entity_poly.entity_id
_entity_poly.type
_entity_poly.pdbx_seq_one_letter_code
_entity_poly.pdbx_strand_id
1 'polypeptide(L)'
;MTKSKGDFMMWQMWKKGFDQWEATTAKYLEEVIRNPAVLKASGDMLNGSMKTKAQTEKFMSQWWSMMGLPTRTDQERTLHALNQLQSRILDLEEKLEARGE
;
A
#
# COMPACT_ATOMS: atom_id res chain seq x y z
N MET A 1 -36.16 -19.66 13.22
CA MET A 1 -34.92 -20.45 13.28
C MET A 1 -34.45 -20.53 14.73
N THR A 2 -34.85 -21.57 15.46
CA THR A 2 -34.41 -21.84 16.84
C THR A 2 -33.09 -22.62 16.78
N LYS A 3 -31.95 -21.99 17.12
CA LYS A 3 -30.65 -22.67 17.22
C LYS A 3 -30.75 -23.86 18.18
N SER A 4 -30.19 -25.00 17.79
CA SER A 4 -30.14 -26.20 18.63
C SER A 4 -29.39 -25.90 19.93
N LYS A 5 -29.78 -26.51 21.06
CA LYS A 5 -29.09 -26.33 22.35
C LYS A 5 -27.57 -26.62 22.26
N GLY A 6 -27.16 -27.51 21.35
CA GLY A 6 -25.74 -27.77 21.06
C GLY A 6 -25.02 -26.58 20.43
N ASP A 7 -25.65 -25.91 19.46
CA ASP A 7 -25.08 -24.72 18.80
C ASP A 7 -24.91 -23.55 19.76
N PHE A 8 -25.86 -23.41 20.70
CA PHE A 8 -25.77 -22.38 21.74
C PHE A 8 -24.60 -22.61 22.69
N MET A 9 -24.33 -23.86 23.09
CA MET A 9 -23.21 -24.21 23.96
C MET A 9 -21.85 -24.05 23.27
N MET A 10 -21.74 -24.45 21.99
CA MET A 10 -20.53 -24.25 21.20
C MET A 10 -20.22 -22.77 20.98
N TRP A 11 -21.24 -21.95 20.72
CA TRP A 11 -21.10 -20.51 20.60
C TRP A 11 -20.63 -19.85 21.91
N GLN A 12 -21.21 -20.23 23.05
CA GLN A 12 -20.79 -19.74 24.37
C GLN A 12 -19.33 -20.06 24.68
N MET A 13 -18.89 -21.29 24.38
CA MET A 13 -17.52 -21.71 24.61
C MET A 13 -16.52 -20.95 23.72
N TRP A 14 -16.83 -20.78 22.44
CA TRP A 14 -16.05 -19.94 21.54
C TRP A 14 -16.01 -18.49 22.00
N LYS A 15 -17.16 -17.93 22.37
CA LYS A 15 -17.27 -16.53 22.79
C LYS A 15 -16.45 -16.25 24.05
N LYS A 16 -16.50 -17.15 25.03
CA LYS A 16 -15.67 -17.06 26.25
C LYS A 16 -14.16 -17.10 25.93
N GLY A 17 -13.74 -17.95 24.99
CA GLY A 17 -12.34 -17.98 24.54
C GLY A 17 -11.94 -16.70 23.81
N PHE A 18 -12.83 -16.18 22.97
CA PHE A 18 -12.65 -14.90 22.27
C PHE A 18 -12.56 -13.73 23.26
N ASP A 19 -13.44 -13.66 24.25
CA ASP A 19 -13.47 -12.56 25.23
C ASP A 19 -12.19 -12.57 26.10
N GLN A 20 -11.67 -13.77 26.43
CA GLN A 20 -10.40 -13.92 27.14
C GLN A 20 -9.21 -13.46 26.28
N TRP A 21 -9.22 -13.81 24.99
CA TRP A 21 -8.21 -13.37 24.03
C TRP A 21 -8.26 -11.85 23.85
N GLU A 22 -9.46 -11.29 23.63
CA GLU A 22 -9.71 -9.85 23.49
C GLU A 22 -9.21 -9.09 24.72
N ALA A 23 -9.54 -9.54 25.93
CA ALA A 23 -9.07 -8.90 27.17
C ALA A 23 -7.54 -8.93 27.32
N THR A 24 -6.89 -10.00 26.85
CA THR A 24 -5.42 -10.15 26.93
C THR A 24 -4.74 -9.29 25.87
N THR A 25 -5.25 -9.33 24.65
CA THR A 25 -4.74 -8.57 23.51
C THR A 25 -4.99 -7.08 23.70
N ALA A 26 -6.12 -6.67 24.26
CA ALA A 26 -6.42 -5.27 24.57
C ALA A 26 -5.44 -4.70 25.60
N LYS A 27 -5.12 -5.44 26.68
CA LYS A 27 -4.12 -5.00 27.66
C LYS A 27 -2.73 -4.85 27.03
N TYR A 28 -2.31 -5.83 26.23
CA TYR A 28 -1.01 -5.78 25.57
C TYR A 28 -0.94 -4.64 24.54
N LEU A 29 -2.00 -4.43 23.75
CA LEU A 29 -2.10 -3.31 22.82
C LEU A 29 -2.13 -1.97 23.56
N GLU A 30 -2.83 -1.87 24.68
CA GLU A 30 -2.87 -0.64 25.49
C GLU A 30 -1.48 -0.31 26.04
N GLU A 31 -0.72 -1.30 26.51
CA GLU A 31 0.66 -1.10 26.96
C GLU A 31 1.61 -0.70 25.82
N VAL A 32 1.51 -1.35 24.66
CA VAL A 32 2.34 -1.05 23.48
C VAL A 32 2.01 0.32 22.89
N ILE A 33 0.72 0.68 22.81
CA ILE A 33 0.25 1.96 22.27
C ILE A 33 0.50 3.10 23.25
N ARG A 34 0.39 2.87 24.57
CA ARG A 34 0.69 3.90 25.57
C ARG A 34 2.17 4.09 25.81
N ASN A 35 3.02 3.12 25.49
CA ASN A 35 4.46 3.25 25.65
C ASN A 35 5.09 3.97 24.44
N PRO A 36 5.43 5.27 24.57
CA PRO A 36 5.93 6.06 23.45
C PRO A 36 7.31 5.58 23.00
N ALA A 37 8.06 4.90 23.86
CA ALA A 37 9.39 4.37 23.51
C ALA A 37 9.31 3.21 22.52
N VAL A 38 8.31 2.32 22.66
CA VAL A 38 8.09 1.21 21.72
C VAL A 38 7.57 1.74 20.38
N LEU A 39 6.59 2.64 20.41
CA LEU A 39 6.07 3.27 19.19
C LEU A 39 7.16 4.04 18.46
N LYS A 40 7.98 4.81 19.17
CA LYS A 40 9.09 5.56 18.57
C LYS A 40 10.17 4.62 18.01
N ALA A 41 10.61 3.62 18.76
CA ALA A 41 11.61 2.67 18.29
C ALA A 41 11.13 1.88 17.06
N SER A 42 9.86 1.44 17.06
CA SER A 42 9.26 0.74 15.92
C SER A 42 9.10 1.66 14.70
N GLY A 43 8.71 2.91 14.90
CA GLY A 43 8.62 3.93 13.85
C GLY A 43 9.97 4.29 13.26
N ASP A 44 11.00 4.46 14.09
CA ASP A 44 12.37 4.76 13.65
C ASP A 44 12.97 3.57 12.88
N MET A 45 12.74 2.34 13.35
CA MET A 45 13.16 1.12 12.66
C MET A 45 12.45 0.96 11.31
N LEU A 46 11.13 1.14 11.26
CA LEU A 46 10.35 1.07 10.02
C LEU A 46 10.82 2.16 9.04
N ASN A 47 10.98 3.39 9.50
CA ASN A 47 11.47 4.50 8.69
C ASN A 47 12.89 4.24 8.16
N GLY A 48 13.77 3.69 8.99
CA GLY A 48 15.09 3.23 8.59
C GLY A 48 15.01 2.17 7.48
N SER A 49 14.24 1.12 7.71
CA SER A 49 14.07 0.03 6.72
C SER A 49 13.50 0.51 5.38
N MET A 50 12.51 1.42 5.42
CA MET A 50 11.90 2.00 4.23
C MET A 50 12.88 2.91 3.47
N LYS A 51 13.68 3.71 4.17
CA LYS A 51 14.74 4.51 3.54
C LYS A 51 15.80 3.63 2.87
N THR A 52 16.24 2.58 3.55
CA THR A 52 17.18 1.60 2.97
C THR A 52 16.59 0.94 1.74
N LYS A 53 15.35 0.44 1.82
CA LYS A 53 14.65 -0.16 0.69
C LYS A 53 14.56 0.81 -0.50
N ALA A 54 14.16 2.05 -0.26
CA ALA A 54 14.06 3.06 -1.30
C ALA A 54 15.41 3.39 -1.94
N GLN A 55 16.51 3.40 -1.16
CA GLN A 55 17.85 3.59 -1.70
C GLN A 55 18.30 2.38 -2.54
N THR A 56 18.03 1.16 -2.09
CA THR A 56 18.32 -0.06 -2.85
C THR A 56 17.55 -0.09 -4.16
N GLU A 57 16.26 0.23 -4.16
CA GLU A 57 15.46 0.31 -5.39
C GLU A 57 16.03 1.34 -6.38
N LYS A 58 16.44 2.51 -5.91
CA LYS A 58 17.10 3.52 -6.75
C LYS A 58 18.42 3.02 -7.33
N PHE A 59 19.26 2.38 -6.51
CA PHE A 59 20.53 1.82 -6.97
C PHE A 59 20.32 0.73 -8.02
N MET A 60 19.38 -0.19 -7.79
CA MET A 60 19.03 -1.25 -8.74
C MET A 60 18.49 -0.67 -10.05
N SER A 61 17.64 0.34 -9.98
CA SER A 61 17.14 1.05 -11.16
C SER A 61 18.28 1.71 -11.95
N GLN A 62 19.23 2.37 -11.28
CA GLN A 62 20.40 2.96 -11.92
C GLN A 62 21.33 1.90 -12.52
N TRP A 63 21.53 0.79 -11.81
CA TRP A 63 22.32 -0.35 -12.28
C TRP A 63 21.73 -0.94 -13.56
N TRP A 64 20.43 -1.22 -13.57
CA TRP A 64 19.73 -1.71 -14.76
C TRP A 64 19.77 -0.70 -15.91
N SER A 65 19.59 0.59 -15.61
CA SER A 65 19.71 1.65 -16.60
C SER A 65 21.13 1.73 -17.20
N MET A 66 22.18 1.59 -16.38
CA MET A 66 23.58 1.51 -16.86
C MET A 66 23.84 0.29 -17.73
N MET A 67 23.18 -0.84 -17.45
CA MET A 67 23.22 -2.03 -18.32
C MET A 67 22.33 -1.90 -19.56
N GLY A 68 21.68 -0.76 -19.77
CA GLY A 68 20.81 -0.50 -20.92
C GLY A 68 19.45 -1.22 -20.86
N LEU A 69 19.06 -1.75 -19.70
CA LEU A 69 17.76 -2.39 -19.52
C LEU A 69 16.69 -1.36 -19.14
N PRO A 70 15.56 -1.28 -19.86
CA PRO A 70 14.49 -0.35 -19.54
C PRO A 70 13.85 -0.71 -18.20
N THR A 71 13.78 0.25 -17.28
CA THR A 71 13.17 0.05 -15.97
C THR A 71 11.67 0.34 -16.02
N ARG A 72 10.93 -0.17 -15.03
CA ARG A 72 9.49 0.13 -14.89
C ARG A 72 9.23 1.65 -14.84
N THR A 73 10.07 2.41 -14.13
CA THR A 73 9.98 3.87 -14.05
C THR A 73 10.10 4.53 -15.42
N ASP A 74 11.00 4.02 -16.28
CA ASP A 74 11.18 4.54 -17.63
C ASP A 74 9.98 4.21 -18.52
N GLN A 75 9.37 3.04 -18.33
CA GLN A 75 8.12 2.66 -19.00
C GLN A 75 6.97 3.58 -18.59
N GLU A 76 6.79 3.84 -17.30
CA GLU A 76 5.75 4.74 -16.79
C GLU A 76 5.92 6.18 -17.31
N ARG A 77 7.16 6.68 -17.36
CA ARG A 77 7.47 8.00 -17.95
C ARG A 77 7.17 8.06 -19.44
N THR A 78 7.55 7.01 -20.18
CA THR A 78 7.30 6.92 -21.62
C THR A 78 5.80 6.85 -21.89
N LEU A 79 5.07 6.03 -21.14
CA LEU A 79 3.61 5.93 -21.24
C LEU A 79 2.91 7.26 -20.90
N HIS A 80 3.41 7.99 -19.90
CA HIS A 80 2.89 9.31 -19.58
C HIS A 80 3.12 10.31 -20.72
N ALA A 81 4.32 10.33 -21.30
CA ALA A 81 4.64 11.18 -22.44
C ALA A 81 3.78 10.84 -23.68
N LEU A 82 3.56 9.55 -23.94
CA LEU A 82 2.67 9.08 -25.02
C LEU A 82 1.23 9.59 -24.83
N ASN A 83 0.68 9.49 -23.61
CA ASN A 83 -0.66 10.01 -23.31
C ASN A 83 -0.75 11.53 -23.51
N GLN A 84 0.29 12.29 -23.12
CA GLN A 84 0.34 13.73 -23.35
C GLN A 84 0.38 14.07 -24.84
N LEU A 85 1.16 13.32 -25.63
CA LEU A 85 1.21 13.50 -27.09
C LEU A 85 -0.15 13.21 -27.72
N GLN A 86 -0.80 12.10 -27.35
CA GLN A 86 -2.14 11.75 -27.82
C GLN A 86 -3.14 12.88 -27.51
N SER A 87 -3.12 13.42 -26.28
CA SER A 87 -4.02 14.51 -25.89
C SER A 87 -3.80 15.76 -26.76
N ARG A 88 -2.54 16.13 -27.00
CA ARG A 88 -2.21 17.29 -27.85
C ARG A 88 -2.60 17.08 -29.31
N ILE A 89 -2.53 15.84 -29.81
CA ILE A 89 -2.97 15.51 -31.17
C ILE A 89 -4.48 15.68 -31.28
N LEU A 90 -5.25 15.15 -30.33
CA LEU A 90 -6.70 15.33 -30.28
C LEU A 90 -7.09 16.81 -30.25
N ASP A 91 -6.43 17.62 -29.42
CA ASP A 91 -6.67 19.07 -29.35
C ASP A 91 -6.36 19.78 -30.69
N LEU A 92 -5.39 19.28 -31.46
CA LEU A 92 -5.04 19.82 -32.77
C LEU A 92 -6.04 19.40 -33.84
N GLU A 93 -6.50 18.15 -33.80
CA GLU A 93 -7.56 17.64 -34.67
C GLU A 93 -8.84 18.46 -34.49
N GLU A 94 -9.29 18.69 -33.26
CA GLU A 94 -10.47 19.50 -32.95
C GLU A 94 -10.34 20.95 -33.47
N LYS A 95 -9.16 21.56 -33.32
CA LYS A 95 -8.89 22.93 -33.83
C LYS A 95 -8.84 23.01 -35.35
N LEU A 96 -8.42 21.95 -36.02
CA LEU A 96 -8.39 21.89 -37.48
C LEU A 96 -9.79 21.71 -38.04
N GLU A 97 -10.61 20.85 -37.43
CA GLU A 97 -12.03 20.69 -37.76
C GLU A 97 -12.77 22.03 -37.61
N ALA A 98 -12.57 22.72 -36.47
CA ALA A 98 -13.19 24.03 -36.22
C ALA A 98 -12.73 25.16 -37.17
N ARG A 99 -11.64 24.98 -37.94
CA ARG A 99 -11.14 25.94 -38.94
C ARG A 99 -11.51 25.55 -40.38
N GLY A 100 -11.92 24.31 -40.60
CA GLY A 100 -12.30 23.76 -41.91
C GLY A 100 -13.77 23.96 -42.26
N GLU A 101 -14.60 24.33 -41.27
CA GLU A 101 -15.93 24.92 -41.44
C GLU A 101 -15.84 26.46 -41.59
#